data_AF-R1FSQ3-F1
#
_entry.id   AF-R1FSQ3-F1
#
_cell.length_a   1.000
_cell.length_b   1.000
_cell.length_c   1.000
_cell.angle_alpha   90.00
_cell.angle_beta   90.00
_cell.angle_gamma   90.00
#
_symmetry.space_group_name_H-M   'P 1'
#
loop_
_entity.id
_entity.type
_entity.pdbx_description
1 polymer ?
#
loop_
_entity_poly.entity_id
_entity_poly.type
_entity_poly.pdbx_seq_one_letter_code
_entity_poly.pdbx_strand_id
1 'polypeptide(L)'
;MGDSVMEQFYNTLQCLAAKESLKVPHSASHESFLLATKPLWNRGKRKKPPKLPVEVASGMRMMYARVTTMQPDEVEAAIGSADVVLLNWGLHYQEMDGYRTDLHHSMARLEAFAAEPGRAALFQETGAQHFKSSDRRGYATGEWEQRDKSSDKLCSCQRTEDFNVNTRNRVLHEVLGSGSYPHVRLLPFYNLTLPRWRWHFGNCTHRPNGWNYDTCCDCTHFCFSPAMWGAHLHSLLAVLRRTAVAEKPAETVRERVARGAA
;
A
#
# COMPACT_ATOMS: atom_id res chain seq x y z
N MET A 1 3.70 -1.49 4.12
CA MET A 1 3.56 -0.48 5.19
C MET A 1 2.71 0.66 4.67
N GLY A 2 1.84 1.25 5.50
CA GLY A 2 1.03 2.39 5.07
C GLY A 2 -0.22 2.60 5.91
N ASP A 3 -1.13 3.39 5.38
CA ASP A 3 -2.38 3.77 6.05
C ASP A 3 -3.42 2.64 6.09
N SER A 4 -4.69 2.99 6.31
CA SER A 4 -5.81 2.06 6.34
C SER A 4 -6.21 1.51 4.97
N VAL A 5 -5.86 2.12 3.84
CA VAL A 5 -6.06 1.53 2.50
C VAL A 5 -5.07 0.39 2.29
N MET A 6 -3.81 0.57 2.69
CA MET A 6 -2.82 -0.52 2.71
C MET A 6 -3.21 -1.66 3.65
N GLU A 7 -3.93 -1.36 4.72
CA GLU A 7 -4.53 -2.38 5.58
C GLU A 7 -5.53 -3.25 4.81
N GLN A 8 -6.37 -2.65 3.94
CA GLN A 8 -7.33 -3.40 3.12
C GLN A 8 -6.64 -4.31 2.10
N PHE A 9 -5.56 -3.80 1.49
CA PHE A 9 -4.72 -4.61 0.61
C PHE A 9 -4.13 -5.81 1.35
N TYR A 10 -3.54 -5.59 2.52
CA TYR A 10 -2.98 -6.66 3.35
C TYR A 10 -4.05 -7.68 3.79
N ASN A 11 -5.24 -7.22 4.22
CA ASN A 11 -6.33 -8.12 4.58
C ASN A 11 -6.77 -8.97 3.38
N THR A 12 -6.81 -8.39 2.18
CA THR A 12 -7.14 -9.14 0.96
C THR A 12 -6.14 -10.25 0.69
N LEU A 13 -4.84 -9.98 0.79
CA LEU A 13 -3.80 -11.01 0.67
C LEU A 13 -3.99 -12.14 1.69
N GLN A 14 -4.28 -11.80 2.95
CA GLN A 14 -4.54 -12.81 3.98
C GLN A 14 -5.81 -13.63 3.71
N CYS A 15 -6.88 -13.02 3.21
CA CYS A 15 -8.10 -13.72 2.85
C CYS A 15 -7.86 -14.68 1.68
N LEU A 16 -7.14 -14.26 0.65
CA LEU A 16 -6.77 -15.11 -0.47
C LEU A 16 -5.89 -16.28 -0.02
N ALA A 17 -4.85 -16.02 0.78
CA ALA A 17 -4.00 -17.08 1.31
C ALA A 17 -4.79 -18.10 2.16
N ALA A 18 -5.80 -17.67 2.92
CA ALA A 18 -6.67 -18.58 3.67
C ALA A 18 -7.59 -19.38 2.75
N LYS A 19 -8.22 -18.70 1.78
CA LYS A 19 -9.15 -19.31 0.82
C LYS A 19 -8.48 -20.41 0.00
N GLU A 20 -7.25 -20.17 -0.42
CA GLU A 20 -6.44 -21.12 -1.20
C GLU A 20 -5.69 -22.12 -0.30
N SER A 21 -5.99 -22.16 1.01
CA SER A 21 -5.35 -23.05 1.99
C SER A 21 -3.82 -22.98 2.01
N LEU A 22 -3.26 -21.80 1.71
CA LEU A 22 -1.82 -21.57 1.64
C LEU A 22 -1.20 -21.24 2.99
N LYS A 23 -2.00 -20.78 3.97
CA LYS A 23 -1.51 -20.41 5.30
C LYS A 23 -0.97 -21.64 6.04
N VAL A 24 0.19 -21.49 6.65
CA VAL A 24 0.78 -22.50 7.52
C VAL A 24 0.92 -21.98 8.96
N PRO A 25 0.98 -22.88 9.96
CA PRO A 25 1.34 -22.48 11.33
C PRO A 25 2.69 -21.77 11.36
N HIS A 26 2.91 -20.92 12.37
CA HIS A 26 4.18 -20.20 12.53
C HIS A 26 5.32 -21.19 12.79
N SER A 27 6.36 -21.12 11.96
CA SER A 27 7.60 -21.88 12.19
C SER A 27 8.51 -21.19 13.22
N ALA A 28 9.46 -21.91 13.81
CA ALA A 28 10.48 -21.29 14.70
C ALA A 28 11.30 -20.19 13.98
N SER A 29 11.52 -20.38 12.67
CA SER A 29 12.18 -19.38 11.81
C SER A 29 11.31 -18.13 11.63
N HIS A 30 9.98 -18.30 11.59
CA HIS A 30 9.05 -17.20 11.57
C HIS A 30 9.09 -16.47 12.89
N GLU A 31 9.00 -17.15 14.05
CA GLU A 31 9.11 -16.51 15.37
C GLU A 31 10.36 -15.65 15.52
N SER A 32 11.50 -16.15 15.04
CA SER A 32 12.77 -15.41 15.02
C SER A 32 12.68 -14.15 14.16
N PHE A 33 12.05 -14.24 12.99
CA PHE A 33 11.75 -13.08 12.14
C PHE A 33 10.83 -12.07 12.86
N LEU A 34 9.80 -12.51 13.58
CA LEU A 34 8.90 -11.62 14.33
C LEU A 34 9.61 -10.86 15.46
N LEU A 35 10.59 -11.50 16.10
CA LEU A 35 11.42 -10.88 17.13
C LEU A 35 12.34 -9.83 16.49
N ALA A 36 12.96 -10.14 15.35
CA ALA A 36 13.81 -9.20 14.62
C ALA A 36 13.02 -8.00 14.09
N THR A 37 11.74 -8.18 13.70
CA THR A 37 10.88 -7.11 13.18
C THR A 37 9.90 -6.54 14.21
N LYS A 38 10.15 -6.77 15.51
CA LYS A 38 9.24 -6.39 16.60
C LYS A 38 8.75 -4.93 16.54
N PRO A 39 9.57 -3.91 16.18
CA PRO A 39 9.06 -2.54 16.04
C PRO A 39 7.93 -2.42 15.01
N LEU A 40 8.14 -2.95 13.80
CA LEU A 40 7.15 -2.95 12.71
C LEU A 40 5.91 -3.76 13.08
N TRP A 41 6.11 -4.95 13.65
CA TRP A 41 5.05 -5.79 14.17
C TRP A 41 4.16 -5.00 15.15
N ASN A 42 4.78 -4.29 16.10
CA ASN A 42 4.07 -3.60 17.16
C ASN A 42 3.16 -2.50 16.62
N ARG A 43 3.48 -1.91 15.47
CA ARG A 43 2.60 -0.97 14.77
C ARG A 43 1.34 -1.66 14.24
N GLY A 44 1.47 -2.84 13.64
CA GLY A 44 0.33 -3.65 13.19
C GLY A 44 -0.56 -4.17 14.33
N LYS A 45 0.04 -4.47 15.49
CA LYS A 45 -0.65 -4.97 16.69
C LYS A 45 -1.59 -3.96 17.35
N ARG A 46 -1.37 -2.65 17.16
CA ARG A 46 -2.20 -1.58 17.76
C ARG A 46 -3.63 -1.53 17.22
N LYS A 47 -3.98 -2.39 16.26
CA LYS A 47 -5.33 -2.50 15.69
C LYS A 47 -6.19 -3.51 16.41
N LYS A 48 -7.50 -3.30 16.31
CA LYS A 48 -8.53 -4.26 16.72
C LYS A 48 -9.35 -4.65 15.48
N PRO A 49 -9.28 -5.92 15.02
CA PRO A 49 -8.37 -6.97 15.47
C PRO A 49 -6.91 -6.69 15.07
N PRO A 50 -5.91 -7.22 15.81
CA PRO A 50 -4.50 -7.11 15.45
C PRO A 50 -4.22 -7.68 14.06
N LYS A 51 -3.32 -7.04 13.31
CA LYS A 51 -2.85 -7.56 12.01
C LYS A 51 -1.64 -8.46 12.24
N LEU A 52 -1.91 -9.75 12.35
CA LEU A 52 -0.87 -10.75 12.56
C LEU A 52 -0.11 -11.01 11.25
N PRO A 53 1.22 -11.20 11.30
CA PRO A 53 1.99 -11.71 10.18
C PRO A 53 1.52 -13.09 9.74
N VAL A 54 1.63 -13.33 8.45
CA VAL A 54 1.21 -14.57 7.80
C VAL A 54 2.41 -15.20 7.13
N GLU A 55 2.55 -16.51 7.32
CA GLU A 55 3.45 -17.37 6.57
C GLU A 55 2.61 -18.29 5.69
N VAL A 56 3.07 -18.51 4.47
CA VAL A 56 2.42 -19.44 3.54
C VAL A 56 3.36 -20.58 3.18
N ALA A 57 2.81 -21.66 2.61
CA ALA A 57 3.53 -22.90 2.31
C ALA A 57 4.77 -22.74 1.42
N SER A 58 4.86 -21.66 0.63
CA SER A 58 6.06 -21.33 -0.14
C SER A 58 7.21 -20.74 0.68
N GLY A 59 7.03 -20.54 1.98
CA GLY A 59 7.96 -19.84 2.86
C GLY A 59 7.85 -18.30 2.82
N MET A 60 6.99 -17.75 1.97
CA MET A 60 6.74 -16.31 1.94
C MET A 60 6.11 -15.85 3.27
N ARG A 61 6.68 -14.77 3.83
CA ARG A 61 6.19 -14.11 5.05
C ARG A 61 5.69 -12.72 4.71
N MET A 62 4.52 -12.38 5.21
CA MET A 62 3.87 -11.10 4.98
C MET A 62 3.63 -10.39 6.32
N MET A 63 3.91 -9.09 6.36
CA MET A 63 3.72 -8.25 7.54
C MET A 63 3.12 -6.90 7.15
N TYR A 64 2.29 -6.36 8.04
CA TYR A 64 1.75 -5.01 7.91
C TYR A 64 2.17 -4.14 9.09
N ALA A 65 2.72 -2.97 8.77
CA ALA A 65 2.95 -1.88 9.71
C ALA A 65 2.07 -0.69 9.31
N ARG A 66 1.26 -0.21 10.26
CA ARG A 66 0.46 1.00 10.05
C ARG A 66 1.31 2.24 10.27
N VAL A 67 1.45 3.03 9.22
CA VAL A 67 2.12 4.33 9.27
C VAL A 67 1.37 5.28 8.33
N THR A 68 0.89 6.40 8.86
CA THR A 68 0.03 7.33 8.11
C THR A 68 0.82 8.32 7.27
N THR A 69 2.04 8.66 7.69
CA THR A 69 2.99 9.55 7.00
C THR A 69 4.37 8.89 6.99
N MET A 70 5.36 9.47 6.30
CA MET A 70 6.73 8.95 6.32
C MET A 70 7.29 8.97 7.76
N GLN A 71 7.94 7.86 8.14
CA GLN A 71 8.66 7.72 9.41
C GLN A 71 10.00 7.05 9.10
N PRO A 72 11.14 7.75 9.19
CA PRO A 72 12.44 7.24 8.72
C PRO A 72 12.80 5.88 9.32
N ASP A 73 12.70 5.74 10.65
CA ASP A 73 13.05 4.51 11.36
C ASP A 73 12.22 3.30 10.90
N GLU A 74 10.97 3.51 10.51
CA GLU A 74 10.09 2.44 10.03
C GLU A 74 10.44 2.03 8.58
N VAL A 75 10.92 2.97 7.77
CA VAL A 75 11.46 2.69 6.44
C VAL A 75 12.74 1.87 6.55
N GLU A 76 13.67 2.29 7.42
CA GLU A 76 14.91 1.55 7.66
C GLU A 76 14.65 0.14 8.20
N ALA A 77 13.73 0.02 9.15
CA ALA A 77 13.34 -1.30 9.67
C ALA A 77 12.74 -2.18 8.56
N ALA A 78 11.95 -1.62 7.64
CA ALA A 78 11.36 -2.38 6.54
C ALA A 78 12.43 -2.85 5.54
N ILE A 79 13.33 -1.95 5.14
CA ILE A 79 14.47 -2.24 4.26
C ILE A 79 15.38 -3.32 4.85
N GLY A 80 15.66 -3.25 6.15
CA GLY A 80 16.52 -4.22 6.82
C GLY A 80 15.91 -5.62 7.02
N SER A 81 14.61 -5.80 6.76
CA SER A 81 13.90 -7.04 7.13
C SER A 81 13.08 -7.69 6.02
N ALA A 82 12.91 -7.05 4.86
CA ALA A 82 12.04 -7.54 3.79
C ALA A 82 12.78 -7.63 2.47
N ASP A 83 12.39 -8.58 1.62
CA ASP A 83 12.81 -8.65 0.22
C ASP A 83 11.96 -7.72 -0.66
N VAL A 84 10.70 -7.51 -0.28
CA VAL A 84 9.77 -6.63 -0.99
C VAL A 84 9.17 -5.62 -0.01
N VAL A 85 9.39 -4.34 -0.29
CA VAL A 85 8.84 -3.22 0.48
C VAL A 85 7.76 -2.53 -0.36
N LEU A 86 6.51 -2.56 0.10
CA LEU A 86 5.38 -1.86 -0.51
C LEU A 86 4.86 -0.76 0.41
N LEU A 87 4.86 0.49 -0.05
CA LEU A 87 4.52 1.69 0.72
C LEU A 87 3.29 2.44 0.18
N ASN A 88 2.59 3.16 1.06
CA ASN A 88 1.59 4.17 0.71
C ASN A 88 1.36 5.13 1.88
N TRP A 89 1.46 6.44 1.64
CA TRP A 89 1.24 7.47 2.68
C TRP A 89 0.50 8.71 2.21
N GLY A 90 0.26 8.87 0.90
CA GLY A 90 -0.17 10.17 0.35
C GLY A 90 -1.47 10.69 0.96
N LEU A 91 -2.38 9.81 1.40
CA LEU A 91 -3.70 10.16 1.93
C LEU A 91 -3.65 11.18 3.08
N HIS A 92 -2.66 11.09 3.97
CA HIS A 92 -2.63 11.90 5.19
C HIS A 92 -1.78 13.17 5.07
N TYR A 93 -1.18 13.43 3.90
CA TYR A 93 -0.46 14.67 3.67
C TYR A 93 -1.42 15.80 3.28
N GLN A 94 -1.23 16.96 3.91
CA GLN A 94 -1.92 18.21 3.58
C GLN A 94 -0.96 19.19 2.88
N GLU A 95 0.30 19.22 3.35
CA GLU A 95 1.36 20.06 2.79
C GLU A 95 2.18 19.29 1.76
N MET A 96 2.08 19.69 0.49
CA MET A 96 2.71 18.97 -0.63
C MET A 96 4.22 19.12 -0.67
N ASP A 97 4.79 20.21 -0.17
CA ASP A 97 6.24 20.39 -0.08
C ASP A 97 6.85 19.48 0.98
N GLY A 98 6.16 19.32 2.11
CA GLY A 98 6.51 18.32 3.12
C GLY A 98 6.42 16.91 2.56
N TYR A 99 5.34 16.61 1.82
CA TYR A 99 5.19 15.31 1.16
C TYR A 99 6.31 15.03 0.15
N ARG A 100 6.67 16.03 -0.67
CA ARG A 100 7.76 15.93 -1.64
C ARG A 100 9.10 15.68 -0.96
N THR A 101 9.39 16.38 0.13
CA THR A 101 10.61 16.20 0.93
C THR A 101 10.69 14.79 1.48
N ASP A 102 9.60 14.30 2.07
CA ASP A 102 9.52 12.95 2.62
C ASP A 102 9.62 11.86 1.56
N LEU A 103 9.04 12.09 0.37
CA LEU A 103 9.21 11.23 -0.79
C LEU A 103 10.68 11.17 -1.21
N HIS A 104 11.36 12.29 -1.45
CA HIS A 104 12.78 12.26 -1.82
C HIS A 104 13.65 11.54 -0.79
N HIS A 105 13.41 11.78 0.51
CA HIS A 105 14.12 11.11 1.59
C HIS A 105 13.92 9.59 1.52
N SER A 106 12.66 9.13 1.51
CA SER A 106 12.35 7.70 1.51
C SER A 106 12.74 7.00 0.20
N MET A 107 12.52 7.63 -0.95
CA MET A 107 12.87 7.07 -2.26
C MET A 107 14.38 6.89 -2.41
N ALA A 108 15.22 7.78 -1.86
CA ALA A 108 16.67 7.58 -1.88
C ALA A 108 17.10 6.30 -1.14
N ARG A 109 16.46 5.98 0.00
CA ARG A 109 16.73 4.76 0.76
C ARG A 109 16.21 3.52 0.04
N LEU A 110 14.99 3.60 -0.49
CA LEU A 110 14.36 2.52 -1.25
C LEU A 110 15.08 2.23 -2.57
N GLU A 111 15.64 3.25 -3.20
CA GLU A 111 16.44 3.12 -4.42
C GLU A 111 17.70 2.30 -4.15
N ALA A 112 18.45 2.63 -3.09
CA ALA A 112 19.62 1.86 -2.68
C ALA A 112 19.26 0.40 -2.37
N PHE A 113 18.15 0.19 -1.65
CA PHE A 113 17.63 -1.14 -1.35
C PHE A 113 17.20 -1.92 -2.60
N ALA A 114 16.45 -1.30 -3.51
CA ALA A 114 15.89 -1.97 -4.69
C ALA A 114 16.91 -2.15 -5.83
N ALA A 115 18.07 -1.49 -5.75
CA ALA A 115 19.21 -1.76 -6.59
C ALA A 115 19.92 -3.07 -6.20
N GLU A 116 19.67 -3.61 -5.00
CA GLU A 116 20.24 -4.87 -4.57
C GLU A 116 19.55 -6.09 -5.19
N PRO A 117 20.31 -7.17 -5.37
CA PRO A 117 19.77 -8.42 -5.78
C PRO A 117 18.62 -9.01 -4.96
N GLY A 118 17.56 -9.43 -5.66
CA GLY A 118 16.36 -10.04 -5.08
C GLY A 118 15.46 -9.07 -4.30
N ARG A 119 15.78 -7.77 -4.31
CA ARG A 119 15.00 -6.75 -3.59
C ARG A 119 14.05 -6.02 -4.53
N ALA A 120 12.91 -5.57 -3.97
CA ALA A 120 11.97 -4.73 -4.70
C ALA A 120 11.34 -3.66 -3.80
N ALA A 121 11.44 -2.40 -4.22
CA ALA A 121 10.70 -1.29 -3.61
C ALA A 121 9.54 -0.86 -4.52
N LEU A 122 8.35 -0.80 -3.93
CA LEU A 122 7.14 -0.35 -4.60
C LEU A 122 6.47 0.75 -3.79
N PHE A 123 6.00 1.78 -4.49
CA PHE A 123 5.13 2.80 -3.91
C PHE A 123 3.75 2.71 -4.57
N GLN A 124 2.73 2.37 -3.79
CA GLN A 124 1.35 2.36 -4.25
C GLN A 124 0.84 3.79 -4.33
N GLU A 125 0.19 4.13 -5.44
CA GLU A 125 -0.57 5.37 -5.54
C GLU A 125 -1.63 5.48 -4.43
N THR A 126 -1.93 6.69 -4.00
CA THR A 126 -3.12 6.96 -3.20
C THR A 126 -4.36 6.69 -4.06
N GLY A 127 -5.29 5.91 -3.52
CA GLY A 127 -6.55 5.61 -4.20
C GLY A 127 -7.44 6.85 -4.31
N ALA A 128 -8.33 6.87 -5.29
CA ALA A 128 -9.30 7.94 -5.44
C ALA A 128 -10.25 7.99 -4.24
N GLN A 129 -10.42 9.17 -3.68
CA GLN A 129 -11.47 9.48 -2.72
C GLN A 129 -12.70 9.99 -3.48
N HIS A 130 -13.90 9.81 -2.91
CA HIS A 130 -15.17 10.09 -3.58
C HIS A 130 -16.12 10.93 -2.71
N PHE A 131 -15.56 11.84 -1.92
CA PHE A 131 -16.37 12.78 -1.16
C PHE A 131 -17.06 13.78 -2.09
N LYS A 132 -18.33 14.06 -1.80
CA LYS A 132 -19.02 15.21 -2.37
C LYS A 132 -18.30 16.47 -1.88
N SER A 133 -17.92 17.37 -2.80
CA SER A 133 -17.31 18.65 -2.45
C SER A 133 -18.39 19.74 -2.35
N SER A 134 -18.03 20.86 -1.71
CA SER A 134 -18.79 22.11 -1.74
C SER A 134 -18.06 23.21 -2.52
N ASP A 135 -17.42 22.85 -3.63
CA ASP A 135 -16.79 23.87 -4.47
C ASP A 135 -17.87 24.77 -5.10
N ARG A 136 -17.53 26.05 -5.34
CA ARG A 136 -18.50 27.04 -5.87
C ARG A 136 -19.02 26.69 -7.27
N ARG A 137 -18.39 25.74 -7.95
CA ARG A 137 -18.73 25.29 -9.32
C ARG A 137 -19.65 24.07 -9.29
N GLY A 138 -19.84 23.44 -8.13
CA GLY A 138 -20.62 22.22 -7.95
C GLY A 138 -19.87 20.93 -8.33
N TYR A 139 -18.56 20.98 -8.61
CA TYR A 139 -17.79 19.81 -9.04
C TYR A 139 -17.23 19.01 -7.88
N ALA A 140 -17.57 17.73 -7.81
CA ALA A 140 -17.01 16.81 -6.82
C ALA A 140 -15.51 16.57 -7.07
N THR A 141 -14.68 17.07 -6.16
CA THR A 141 -13.22 16.86 -6.20
C THR A 141 -12.81 15.50 -5.62
N GLY A 142 -13.70 14.88 -4.85
CA GLY A 142 -13.46 13.60 -4.20
C GLY A 142 -12.65 13.69 -2.91
N GLU A 143 -11.92 14.79 -2.67
CA GLU A 143 -10.98 14.91 -1.55
C GLU A 143 -11.65 15.13 -0.18
N TRP A 144 -11.14 14.46 0.86
CA TRP A 144 -11.66 14.56 2.23
C TRP A 144 -11.64 16.00 2.78
N GLU A 145 -10.57 16.74 2.50
CA GLU A 145 -10.38 18.11 2.99
C GLU A 145 -11.36 19.11 2.39
N GLN A 146 -11.87 18.84 1.19
CA GLN A 146 -12.76 19.72 0.44
C GLN A 146 -14.23 19.29 0.50
N ARG A 147 -14.53 18.28 1.31
CA ARG A 147 -15.86 17.69 1.33
C ARG A 147 -16.92 18.65 1.90
N ASP A 148 -18.11 18.55 1.34
CA ASP A 148 -19.33 19.12 1.90
C ASP A 148 -19.72 18.35 3.16
N LYS A 149 -19.34 18.86 4.34
CA LYS A 149 -19.68 18.25 5.63
C LYS A 149 -21.19 18.10 5.85
N SER A 150 -22.03 18.91 5.18
CA SER A 150 -23.48 18.76 5.29
C SER A 150 -23.98 17.47 4.63
N SER A 151 -23.22 16.94 3.66
CA SER A 151 -23.52 15.68 2.97
C SER A 151 -23.13 14.43 3.76
N ASP A 152 -22.33 14.57 4.82
CA ASP A 152 -21.90 13.44 5.67
C ASP A 152 -23.12 12.71 6.28
N LYS A 153 -24.23 13.42 6.54
CA LYS A 153 -25.47 12.87 7.12
C LYS A 153 -26.22 11.89 6.22
N LEU A 154 -26.20 12.14 4.91
CA LEU A 154 -26.86 11.28 3.92
C LEU A 154 -25.93 10.19 3.40
N CYS A 155 -24.65 10.30 3.76
CA CYS A 155 -23.54 9.49 3.30
C CYS A 155 -23.65 9.03 1.84
N SER A 156 -23.34 9.95 0.93
CA SER A 156 -23.27 9.67 -0.49
C SER A 156 -21.86 9.91 -1.00
N CYS A 157 -21.13 8.84 -1.27
CA CYS A 157 -19.96 8.94 -2.12
C CYS A 157 -20.40 9.26 -3.56
N GLN A 158 -19.64 10.08 -4.27
CA GLN A 158 -19.99 10.57 -5.60
C GLN A 158 -18.84 10.40 -6.57
N ARG A 159 -19.17 10.35 -7.85
CA ARG A 159 -18.15 10.33 -8.89
C ARG A 159 -17.31 11.59 -8.80
N THR A 160 -15.99 11.45 -8.90
CA THR A 160 -15.08 12.59 -9.06
C THR A 160 -15.26 13.19 -10.45
N GLU A 161 -15.54 14.48 -10.50
CA GLU A 161 -15.79 15.24 -11.74
C GLU A 161 -14.60 16.14 -12.10
N ASP A 162 -13.81 16.55 -11.11
CA ASP A 162 -12.55 17.26 -11.32
C ASP A 162 -11.39 16.27 -11.28
N PHE A 163 -10.82 15.96 -12.45
CA PHE A 163 -9.71 15.03 -12.58
C PHE A 163 -8.34 15.64 -12.21
N ASN A 164 -8.27 16.96 -11.97
CA ASN A 164 -7.02 17.65 -11.67
C ASN A 164 -6.70 17.75 -10.17
N VAL A 165 -7.52 17.15 -9.30
CA VAL A 165 -7.43 17.34 -7.84
C VAL A 165 -6.54 16.30 -7.14
N ASN A 166 -5.95 15.37 -7.89
CA ASN A 166 -5.02 14.38 -7.35
C ASN A 166 -3.61 14.95 -7.15
N THR A 167 -3.51 15.97 -6.29
CA THR A 167 -2.25 16.67 -6.01
C THR A 167 -1.18 15.74 -5.44
N ARG A 168 -1.58 14.79 -4.59
CA ARG A 168 -0.70 13.81 -3.95
C ARG A 168 -0.04 12.90 -4.98
N ASN A 169 -0.82 12.24 -5.84
CA ASN A 169 -0.18 11.38 -6.84
C ASN A 169 0.58 12.20 -7.87
N ARG A 170 0.15 13.43 -8.20
CA ARG A 170 0.95 14.32 -9.07
C ARG A 170 2.35 14.54 -8.49
N VAL A 171 2.47 14.88 -7.20
CA VAL A 171 3.79 15.00 -6.54
C VAL A 171 4.57 13.68 -6.59
N LEU A 172 3.92 12.55 -6.32
CA LEU A 172 4.55 11.23 -6.43
C LEU A 172 5.09 10.94 -7.85
N HIS A 173 4.29 11.22 -8.88
CA HIS A 173 4.68 11.04 -10.28
C HIS A 173 5.81 11.98 -10.69
N GLU A 174 5.83 13.22 -10.20
CA GLU A 174 6.95 14.15 -10.44
C GLU A 174 8.25 13.65 -9.81
N VAL A 175 8.18 13.16 -8.55
CA VAL A 175 9.36 12.64 -7.85
C VAL A 175 9.90 11.37 -8.51
N LEU A 176 9.03 10.42 -8.88
CA LEU A 176 9.48 9.19 -9.56
C LEU A 176 9.85 9.44 -11.04
N GLY A 177 9.18 10.39 -11.68
CA GLY A 177 9.39 10.77 -13.08
C GLY A 177 10.64 11.62 -13.31
N SER A 178 11.32 12.08 -12.25
CA SER A 178 12.60 12.79 -12.36
C SER A 178 13.73 11.90 -12.89
N GLY A 179 13.56 10.57 -12.83
CA GLY A 179 14.59 9.59 -13.17
C GLY A 179 15.63 9.37 -12.07
N SER A 180 15.50 10.02 -10.90
CA SER A 180 16.44 9.88 -9.79
C SER A 180 16.34 8.55 -9.04
N TYR A 181 15.22 7.83 -9.20
CA TYR A 181 14.92 6.59 -8.48
C TYR A 181 14.48 5.46 -9.44
N PRO A 182 15.36 5.05 -10.38
CA PRO A 182 15.02 4.12 -11.44
C PRO A 182 14.70 2.70 -10.98
N HIS A 183 15.00 2.29 -9.74
CA HIS A 183 14.66 0.96 -9.22
C HIS A 183 13.37 0.96 -8.39
N VAL A 184 12.94 2.12 -7.88
CA VAL A 184 11.65 2.22 -7.19
C VAL A 184 10.49 2.19 -8.20
N ARG A 185 9.54 1.28 -7.98
CA ARG A 185 8.41 1.08 -8.90
C ARG A 185 7.14 1.70 -8.37
N LEU A 186 6.40 2.36 -9.25
CA LEU A 186 5.04 2.78 -8.97
C LEU A 186 4.09 1.57 -9.10
N LEU A 187 3.21 1.39 -8.13
CA LEU A 187 2.08 0.46 -8.20
C LEU A 187 0.78 1.26 -8.42
N PRO A 188 0.22 1.27 -9.65
CA PRO A 188 -0.98 2.05 -9.95
C PRO A 188 -2.18 1.61 -9.14
N PHE A 189 -2.95 2.56 -8.62
CA PHE A 189 -4.14 2.29 -7.81
C PHE A 189 -5.23 3.36 -7.99
N TYR A 190 -4.85 4.59 -8.33
CA TYR A 190 -5.81 5.68 -8.49
C TYR A 190 -6.76 5.46 -9.65
N ASN A 191 -6.23 5.20 -10.85
CA ASN A 191 -7.06 4.92 -12.03
C ASN A 191 -7.92 3.66 -11.86
N LEU A 192 -7.42 2.69 -11.08
CA LEU A 192 -8.22 1.54 -10.69
C LEU A 192 -9.40 1.98 -9.82
N THR A 193 -9.22 2.87 -8.86
CA THR A 193 -10.28 3.21 -7.88
C THR A 193 -11.21 4.34 -8.34
N LEU A 194 -10.77 5.22 -9.23
CA LEU A 194 -11.48 6.42 -9.69
C LEU A 194 -12.92 6.21 -10.23
N PRO A 195 -13.24 5.16 -11.02
CA PRO A 195 -14.63 4.97 -11.47
C PRO A 195 -15.49 4.24 -10.43
N ARG A 196 -14.94 3.88 -9.26
CA ARG A 196 -15.54 2.92 -8.30
C ARG A 196 -16.09 3.61 -7.04
N TRP A 197 -16.63 4.82 -7.18
CA TRP A 197 -17.26 5.57 -6.10
C TRP A 197 -18.34 4.79 -5.31
N ARG A 198 -19.04 3.85 -5.97
CA ARG A 198 -20.05 2.98 -5.34
C ARG A 198 -19.48 1.87 -4.47
N TRP A 199 -18.16 1.66 -4.49
CA TRP A 199 -17.51 0.56 -3.77
C TRP A 199 -17.01 0.98 -2.40
N HIS A 200 -17.26 2.20 -1.97
CA HIS A 200 -16.94 2.63 -0.61
C HIS A 200 -17.85 1.98 0.43
N PHE A 201 -17.38 1.91 1.68
CA PHE A 201 -18.25 1.51 2.78
C PHE A 201 -19.47 2.41 2.90
N GLY A 202 -19.29 3.70 2.59
CA GLY A 202 -20.29 4.71 2.87
C GLY A 202 -20.38 4.87 4.38
N ASN A 203 -21.26 4.14 5.05
CA ASN A 203 -21.54 4.38 6.45
C ASN A 203 -20.36 3.96 7.36
N CYS A 204 -19.94 4.84 8.28
CA CYS A 204 -18.78 4.63 9.16
C CYS A 204 -19.05 3.73 10.38
N THR A 205 -20.00 2.80 10.29
CA THR A 205 -20.48 1.92 11.38
C THR A 205 -19.39 1.09 12.04
N HIS A 206 -18.23 0.94 11.41
CA HIS A 206 -17.06 0.22 11.92
C HIS A 206 -16.20 1.00 12.91
N ARG A 207 -16.51 2.27 13.23
CA ARG A 207 -15.70 3.07 14.17
C ARG A 207 -16.25 3.06 15.61
N PRO A 208 -15.44 2.65 16.61
CA PRO A 208 -15.90 2.47 17.99
C PRO A 208 -16.17 3.76 18.79
N ASN A 209 -15.94 4.95 18.22
CA ASN A 209 -15.95 6.23 18.96
C ASN A 209 -17.25 7.04 18.80
N GLY A 210 -18.41 6.37 18.67
CA GLY A 210 -19.70 7.06 18.54
C GLY A 210 -19.97 7.69 17.17
N TRP A 211 -19.16 7.33 16.15
CA TRP A 211 -19.43 7.68 14.77
C TRP A 211 -20.52 6.74 14.26
N ASN A 212 -21.64 7.31 13.84
CA ASN A 212 -22.82 6.61 13.33
C ASN A 212 -23.16 7.10 11.91
N TYR A 213 -24.22 6.55 11.34
CA TYR A 213 -24.68 6.90 10.00
C TYR A 213 -25.02 8.39 9.83
N ASP A 214 -25.39 9.08 10.91
CA ASP A 214 -25.71 10.51 10.90
C ASP A 214 -24.47 11.41 10.96
N THR A 215 -23.30 10.87 11.28
CA THR A 215 -22.11 11.67 11.66
C THR A 215 -20.89 11.39 10.80
N CYS A 216 -20.93 10.41 9.90
CA CYS A 216 -19.80 10.13 9.01
C CYS A 216 -20.14 9.35 7.75
N CYS A 217 -19.48 9.75 6.68
CA CYS A 217 -19.33 8.96 5.47
C CYS A 217 -17.84 8.61 5.22
N ASP A 218 -17.56 7.36 4.90
CA ASP A 218 -16.26 6.81 4.56
C ASP A 218 -16.21 6.59 3.04
N CYS A 219 -15.84 7.66 2.33
CA CYS A 219 -15.57 7.65 0.89
C CYS A 219 -14.07 7.56 0.58
N THR A 220 -13.31 6.98 1.51
CA THR A 220 -11.86 6.73 1.36
C THR A 220 -11.59 5.23 1.23
N HIS A 221 -12.24 4.41 2.05
CA HIS A 221 -11.99 2.97 2.10
C HIS A 221 -13.00 2.19 1.25
N PHE A 222 -12.56 1.07 0.68
CA PHE A 222 -13.36 0.27 -0.24
C PHE A 222 -13.91 -0.99 0.44
N CYS A 223 -15.17 -1.33 0.17
CA CYS A 223 -15.69 -2.67 0.38
C CYS A 223 -14.81 -3.70 -0.32
N PHE A 224 -14.73 -4.90 0.25
CA PHE A 224 -14.01 -5.99 -0.40
C PHE A 224 -14.66 -6.32 -1.75
N SER A 225 -13.87 -6.24 -2.82
CA SER A 225 -14.28 -6.60 -4.18
C SER A 225 -13.20 -7.50 -4.79
N PRO A 226 -13.46 -8.81 -4.96
CA PRO A 226 -12.50 -9.74 -5.56
C PRO A 226 -11.96 -9.25 -6.90
N ALA A 227 -12.83 -8.66 -7.74
CA ALA A 227 -12.44 -8.14 -9.05
C ALA A 227 -11.46 -6.96 -8.94
N MET A 228 -11.68 -6.04 -7.99
CA MET A 228 -10.75 -4.93 -7.74
C MET A 228 -9.38 -5.43 -7.35
N TRP A 229 -9.35 -6.28 -6.32
CA TRP A 229 -8.11 -6.71 -5.71
C TRP A 229 -7.39 -7.71 -6.61
N GLY A 230 -8.11 -8.51 -7.40
CA GLY A 230 -7.53 -9.32 -8.47
C GLY A 230 -6.81 -8.48 -9.51
N ALA A 231 -7.43 -7.39 -9.98
CA ALA A 231 -6.78 -6.45 -10.91
C ALA A 231 -5.55 -5.79 -10.28
N HIS A 232 -5.64 -5.37 -9.02
CA HIS A 232 -4.52 -4.76 -8.30
C HIS A 232 -3.35 -5.72 -8.08
N LEU A 233 -3.64 -6.97 -7.73
CA LEU A 233 -2.64 -8.03 -7.58
C LEU A 233 -2.00 -8.39 -8.91
N HIS A 234 -2.75 -8.35 -10.02
CA HIS A 234 -2.18 -8.52 -11.34
C HIS A 234 -1.15 -7.43 -11.66
N SER A 235 -1.46 -6.17 -11.34
CA SER A 235 -0.50 -5.05 -11.46
C SER A 235 0.74 -5.28 -10.59
N LEU A 236 0.57 -5.71 -9.34
CA LEU A 236 1.68 -6.04 -8.45
C LEU A 236 2.57 -7.14 -9.04
N LEU A 237 2.00 -8.25 -9.49
CA LEU A 237 2.75 -9.35 -10.09
C LEU A 237 3.47 -8.93 -11.37
N ALA A 238 2.85 -8.09 -12.20
CA ALA A 238 3.50 -7.56 -13.40
C ALA A 238 4.72 -6.69 -13.05
N VAL A 239 4.61 -5.84 -12.02
CA VAL A 239 5.73 -5.02 -11.53
C VAL A 239 6.83 -5.91 -10.94
N LEU A 240 6.48 -6.83 -10.04
CA LEU A 240 7.45 -7.73 -9.40
C LEU A 240 8.17 -8.62 -10.42
N ARG A 241 7.49 -9.13 -11.46
CA ARG A 241 8.13 -9.90 -12.53
C ARG A 241 9.16 -9.07 -13.29
N ARG A 242 8.87 -7.80 -13.58
CA ARG A 242 9.84 -6.91 -14.25
C ARG A 242 11.05 -6.62 -13.36
N THR A 243 10.87 -6.57 -12.05
CA THR A 243 11.96 -6.42 -11.08
C THR A 243 12.76 -7.71 -10.94
N ALA A 244 12.11 -8.87 -10.83
CA ALA A 244 12.76 -10.18 -10.69
C ALA A 244 13.48 -10.63 -11.97
N VAL A 245 13.03 -10.19 -13.15
CA VAL A 245 13.73 -10.42 -14.42
C VAL A 245 15.08 -9.68 -14.47
N ALA A 246 15.35 -8.75 -13.56
CA ALA A 246 16.67 -8.16 -13.44
C ALA A 246 17.75 -9.14 -12.94
N GLU A 247 17.44 -10.34 -12.42
CA GLU A 247 18.44 -11.24 -11.83
C GLU A 247 18.10 -12.74 -11.87
N LYS A 248 19.02 -13.70 -11.95
CA LYS A 248 20.49 -13.75 -11.97
C LYS A 248 20.98 -13.98 -13.41
N PRO A 249 22.25 -13.67 -13.77
CA PRO A 249 22.85 -14.37 -14.90
C PRO A 249 22.63 -15.86 -14.64
N ALA A 250 22.04 -16.56 -15.60
CA ALA A 250 21.86 -18.00 -15.50
C ALA A 250 23.21 -18.57 -15.08
N GLU A 251 23.25 -19.21 -13.91
CA GLU A 251 24.40 -19.96 -13.45
C GLU A 251 24.87 -20.78 -14.63
N THR A 252 26.05 -20.46 -15.15
CA THR A 252 26.49 -21.06 -16.40
C THR A 252 26.58 -22.56 -16.18
N VAL A 253 26.33 -23.37 -17.21
CA VAL A 253 26.46 -24.83 -17.11
C VAL A 253 27.82 -25.23 -16.50
N ARG A 254 28.87 -24.42 -16.70
CA ARG A 254 30.18 -24.55 -16.04
C ARG A 254 30.14 -24.44 -14.52
N GLU A 255 29.41 -23.49 -13.96
CA GLU A 255 29.32 -23.28 -12.51
C GLU A 255 28.50 -24.39 -11.82
N ARG A 256 27.52 -24.97 -12.52
CA ARG A 256 26.82 -26.18 -12.05
C ARG A 256 27.72 -27.41 -12.06
N VAL A 257 28.51 -27.59 -13.10
CA VAL A 257 29.43 -28.74 -13.21
C VAL A 257 30.56 -28.64 -12.18
N ALA A 258 31.09 -27.44 -11.92
CA ALA A 258 32.13 -27.25 -10.90
C ALA A 258 31.67 -27.55 -9.47
N ARG A 259 30.37 -27.35 -9.17
CA ARG A 259 29.78 -27.67 -7.86
C ARG A 259 29.34 -29.13 -7.69
N GLY A 260 29.18 -29.87 -8.78
CA GLY A 260 28.90 -31.31 -8.75
C GLY A 260 30.15 -32.20 -8.76
N ALA A 261 31.34 -31.61 -8.91
CA ALA A 261 32.62 -32.33 -9.02
C ALA A 261 33.55 -32.12 -7.81
N ALA A 262 33.06 -31.48 -6.74
CA ALA A 262 33.79 -31.23 -5.49
C ALA A 262 33.25 -32.08 -4.34
#